data_AF-A0A9N9MA33-F1
#
_entry.id   AF-A0A9N9MA33-F1
#
_cell.length_a   1.000
_cell.length_b   1.000
_cell.length_c   1.000
_cell.angle_alpha   90.00
_cell.angle_beta   90.00
_cell.angle_gamma   90.00
#
_symmetry.space_group_name_H-M   'P 1'
#
loop_
_entity.id
_entity.type
_entity.pdbx_description
1 polymer ?
#
loop_
_entity_poly.entity_id
_entity_poly.type
_entity_poly.pdbx_seq_one_letter_code
_entity_poly.pdbx_strand_id
1 'polypeptide(L)'
;MVVVHYLQGYDQYVKFFQEFNSHEQKAYVYFTGNKDSSGQSWCPDCNNAWPVVMGVLDALPDNHPLVIVEVGEREEWKNPQNPFRKDKVRLRVIPTIAIWNEVNKLEGVMCEKQELVSMLLEEFED
;
A
#
# COMPACT_ATOMS: atom_id res chain seq x y z
N MET A 1 -17.90 -2.71 -3.49
CA MET A 1 -17.36 -2.16 -2.24
C MET A 1 -16.07 -2.91 -1.97
N VAL A 2 -14.96 -2.19 -2.08
CA VAL A 2 -13.61 -2.76 -1.99
C VAL A 2 -13.45 -3.39 -0.62
N VAL A 3 -13.02 -4.65 -0.56
CA VAL A 3 -12.67 -5.30 0.71
C VAL A 3 -11.36 -4.69 1.18
N VAL A 4 -11.34 -4.08 2.36
CA VAL A 4 -10.14 -3.44 2.92
C VAL A 4 -9.60 -4.26 4.09
N HIS A 5 -8.33 -4.63 4.01
CA HIS A 5 -7.57 -5.26 5.09
C HIS A 5 -6.58 -4.26 5.68
N TYR A 6 -6.56 -4.16 7.01
CA TYR A 6 -5.61 -3.32 7.73
C TYR A 6 -4.62 -4.21 8.46
N LEU A 7 -3.34 -4.06 8.14
CA LEU A 7 -2.24 -4.82 8.71
C LEU A 7 -1.25 -3.86 9.38
N GLN A 8 -0.83 -4.19 10.59
CA GLN A 8 0.15 -3.41 11.33
C GLN A 8 1.44 -4.22 11.51
N GLY A 9 2.52 -3.69 10.94
CA GLY A 9 3.84 -4.31 11.03
C GLY A 9 4.05 -5.48 10.07
N TYR A 10 5.31 -5.92 10.00
CA TYR A 10 5.78 -6.86 9.00
C TYR A 10 5.27 -8.29 9.21
N ASP A 11 5.13 -8.73 10.45
CA ASP A 11 4.67 -10.09 10.75
C ASP A 11 3.22 -10.31 10.28
N GLN A 12 2.34 -9.31 10.44
CA GLN A 12 0.98 -9.36 9.93
C GLN A 12 0.96 -9.34 8.39
N TYR A 13 1.79 -8.52 7.77
CA TYR A 13 1.97 -8.49 6.32
C TYR A 13 2.36 -9.86 5.76
N VAL A 14 3.40 -10.48 6.33
CA VAL A 14 3.88 -11.80 5.90
C VAL A 14 2.80 -12.86 6.09
N LYS A 15 2.17 -12.90 7.27
CA LYS A 15 1.12 -13.89 7.56
C LYS A 15 -0.04 -13.78 6.58
N PHE A 16 -0.53 -12.56 6.33
CA PHE A 16 -1.63 -12.33 5.40
C PHE A 16 -1.31 -12.86 4.01
N PHE A 17 -0.13 -12.51 3.48
CA PHE A 17 0.27 -12.90 2.13
C PHE A 17 0.80 -14.33 1.99
N GLN A 18 1.07 -15.03 3.09
CA GLN A 18 1.27 -16.48 3.09
C GLN A 18 -0.04 -17.24 2.86
N GLU A 19 -1.16 -16.69 3.32
CA GLU A 19 -2.49 -17.30 3.22
C GLU A 19 -3.29 -16.76 2.02
N PHE A 20 -2.82 -15.68 1.39
CA PHE A 20 -3.50 -15.04 0.26
C PHE A 20 -3.44 -15.88 -1.02
N ASN A 21 -4.62 -16.20 -1.58
CA ASN A 21 -4.72 -16.95 -2.83
C ASN A 21 -4.56 -16.05 -4.06
N SER A 22 -3.32 -15.85 -4.51
CA SER A 22 -3.03 -15.05 -5.70
C SER A 22 -3.34 -15.73 -7.04
N HIS A 23 -3.78 -16.99 -7.02
CA HIS A 23 -4.25 -17.65 -8.25
C HIS A 23 -5.68 -17.23 -8.62
N GLU A 24 -6.47 -16.79 -7.64
CA GLU A 24 -7.89 -16.43 -7.83
C GLU A 24 -8.13 -14.92 -7.90
N GLN A 25 -7.32 -14.13 -7.20
CA GLN A 25 -7.46 -12.67 -7.20
C GLN A 25 -6.13 -11.96 -6.96
N LYS A 26 -6.01 -10.77 -7.56
CA LYS A 26 -4.94 -9.82 -7.24
C LYS A 26 -5.30 -9.03 -5.97
N ALA A 27 -4.33 -8.36 -5.38
CA ALA A 27 -4.53 -7.43 -4.27
C ALA A 27 -3.75 -6.15 -4.51
N TYR A 28 -4.39 -5.02 -4.25
CA TYR A 28 -3.70 -3.74 -4.14
C TYR A 28 -3.06 -3.64 -2.76
N VAL A 29 -1.82 -3.18 -2.68
CA VAL A 29 -1.10 -3.02 -1.40
C VAL A 29 -0.66 -1.57 -1.25
N TYR A 30 -1.08 -0.95 -0.15
CA TYR A 30 -0.72 0.42 0.20
C TYR A 30 0.11 0.43 1.48
N PHE A 31 1.40 0.73 1.35
CA PHE A 31 2.30 0.87 2.48
C PHE A 31 2.30 2.31 2.99
N THR A 32 2.03 2.48 4.28
CA THR A 32 1.89 3.79 4.92
C THR A 32 2.52 3.82 6.32
N GLY A 33 2.77 5.00 6.87
CA GLY A 33 3.20 5.12 8.26
C GLY A 33 2.02 4.92 9.19
N ASN A 34 2.25 4.38 10.39
CA ASN A 34 1.22 4.20 11.42
C ASN A 34 0.32 5.43 11.57
N LYS A 35 -0.99 5.16 11.68
CA LYS A 35 -2.00 6.18 11.93
C LYS A 35 -2.24 6.34 13.42
N ASP A 36 -2.45 7.58 13.84
CA ASP A 36 -2.87 7.89 15.20
C ASP A 36 -4.39 7.64 15.40
N SER A 37 -4.90 7.94 16.59
CA SER A 37 -6.33 7.80 16.90
C SER A 37 -7.26 8.68 16.06
N SER A 38 -6.73 9.70 15.37
CA SER A 38 -7.48 10.54 14.43
C SER A 38 -7.45 9.99 13.00
N GLY A 39 -6.75 8.89 12.76
CA GLY A 39 -6.58 8.28 11.43
C GLY A 39 -5.46 8.94 10.62
N GLN A 40 -4.68 9.83 11.21
CA GLN A 40 -3.62 10.57 10.53
C GLN A 40 -2.29 9.83 10.66
N SER A 41 -1.60 9.62 9.54
CA SER A 41 -0.23 9.07 9.54
C SER A 41 0.77 10.10 10.05
N TRP A 42 1.80 9.65 10.77
CA TRP A 42 2.95 10.50 11.10
C TRP A 42 3.72 10.99 9.85
N CYS A 43 3.47 10.38 8.69
CA CYS A 43 4.08 10.73 7.42
C CYS A 43 3.17 11.71 6.63
N PRO A 44 3.60 12.97 6.40
CA PRO A 44 2.81 13.95 5.65
C PRO A 44 2.41 13.48 4.25
N ASP A 45 3.35 12.92 3.48
CA ASP A 45 3.11 12.43 2.13
C ASP A 45 2.05 11.30 2.12
N CYS A 46 2.03 10.45 3.14
CA CYS A 46 1.01 9.41 3.28
C CYS A 46 -0.41 10.00 3.42
N ASN A 47 -0.52 11.13 4.11
CA ASN A 47 -1.80 11.80 4.31
C ASN A 47 -2.27 12.53 3.06
N ASN A 48 -1.34 13.13 2.30
CA ASN A 48 -1.64 13.79 1.04
C ASN A 48 -2.06 12.79 -0.05
N ALA A 49 -1.38 11.64 -0.11
CA ALA A 49 -1.66 10.61 -1.11
C ALA A 49 -2.94 9.81 -0.81
N TRP A 50 -3.27 9.60 0.46
CA TRP A 50 -4.44 8.79 0.86
C TRP A 50 -5.77 9.16 0.16
N PRO A 51 -6.21 10.43 0.12
CA PRO A 51 -7.45 10.79 -0.57
C PRO A 51 -7.39 10.54 -2.08
N VAL A 52 -6.22 10.68 -2.71
CA VAL A 52 -6.04 10.40 -4.14
C VAL A 52 -6.16 8.91 -4.42
N VAL A 53 -5.43 8.09 -3.66
CA VAL A 53 -5.45 6.62 -3.78
C VAL A 53 -6.86 6.06 -3.56
N MET A 54 -7.55 6.50 -2.50
CA MET A 54 -8.92 6.05 -2.23
C MET A 54 -9.89 6.51 -3.31
N GLY A 55 -9.76 7.74 -3.81
CA GLY A 55 -10.62 8.25 -4.88
C GLY A 55 -10.52 7.44 -6.17
N VAL A 56 -9.32 6.95 -6.52
CA VAL A 56 -9.14 6.06 -7.68
C VAL A 56 -9.75 4.68 -7.38
N LEU A 57 -9.42 4.08 -6.24
CA LEU A 57 -9.92 2.75 -5.87
C LEU A 57 -11.45 2.67 -5.80
N ASP A 58 -12.11 3.73 -5.33
CA ASP A 58 -13.58 3.82 -5.27
C ASP A 58 -14.23 3.94 -6.67
N ALA A 59 -13.47 4.40 -7.66
CA ALA A 59 -13.94 4.57 -9.04
C ALA A 59 -13.68 3.36 -9.94
N LEU A 60 -12.80 2.43 -9.53
CA LEU A 60 -12.48 1.25 -10.32
C LEU A 60 -13.67 0.26 -10.38
N PRO A 61 -13.98 -0.31 -11.56
CA PRO A 61 -15.01 -1.33 -11.72
C PRO A 61 -14.61 -2.66 -11.05
N ASP A 62 -13.30 -2.96 -11.02
CA ASP A 62 -12.75 -4.17 -10.42
C ASP A 62 -12.56 -4.03 -8.91
N ASN A 63 -13.12 -4.99 -8.17
CA ASN A 63 -13.22 -4.93 -6.72
C ASN A 63 -12.19 -5.86 -6.05
N HIS A 64 -10.93 -5.80 -6.48
CA HIS A 64 -9.82 -6.47 -5.82
C HIS A 64 -9.62 -5.92 -4.39
N PRO A 65 -9.22 -6.75 -3.41
CA PRO A 65 -8.98 -6.28 -2.06
C PRO A 65 -7.84 -5.25 -2.00
N LEU A 66 -8.05 -4.22 -1.19
CA LEU A 66 -7.02 -3.29 -0.76
C LEU A 66 -6.42 -3.77 0.57
N VAL A 67 -5.10 -3.92 0.62
CA VAL A 67 -4.35 -4.26 1.81
C VAL A 67 -3.52 -3.05 2.24
N ILE A 68 -3.93 -2.40 3.31
CA ILE A 68 -3.22 -1.27 3.92
C ILE A 68 -2.24 -1.82 4.94
N VAL A 69 -0.97 -1.49 4.78
CA VAL A 69 0.13 -1.99 5.60
C VAL A 69 0.80 -0.82 6.29
N GLU A 70 0.64 -0.75 7.61
CA GLU A 70 1.36 0.21 8.43
C GLU A 70 2.77 -0.30 8.74
N VAL A 71 3.78 0.46 8.32
CA VAL A 71 5.18 0.00 8.34
C VAL A 71 5.88 0.15 9.70
N GLY A 72 5.15 0.59 10.71
CA GLY A 72 5.66 0.94 12.04
C GLY A 72 5.72 2.44 12.29
N GLU A 73 6.23 2.77 13.46
CA GLU A 73 6.49 4.13 13.88
C GLU A 73 7.61 4.78 13.06
N ARG A 74 7.68 6.12 13.09
CA ARG A 74 8.66 6.88 12.30
C ARG A 74 10.11 6.44 12.54
N GLU A 75 10.46 6.12 13.77
CA GLU A 75 11.80 5.67 14.15
C GLU A 75 12.10 4.26 13.61
N GLU A 76 11.13 3.36 13.69
CA GLU A 76 11.22 2.01 13.14
C GLU A 76 11.36 2.04 11.62
N TRP A 77 10.61 2.90 10.92
CA TRP A 77 10.70 3.06 9.47
C TRP A 77 12.06 3.63 9.03
N LYS A 78 12.61 4.58 9.78
CA LYS A 78 13.93 5.17 9.47
C LYS A 78 15.08 4.18 9.68
N ASN A 79 14.88 3.16 10.50
CA ASN A 79 15.90 2.15 10.74
C ASN A 79 16.18 1.36 9.44
N PRO A 80 17.43 1.33 8.94
CA PRO A 80 17.80 0.51 7.78
C PRO A 80 17.58 -1.00 8.00
N GLN A 81 17.46 -1.43 9.25
CA GLN A 81 17.15 -2.80 9.65
C GLN A 81 15.65 -3.13 9.60
N ASN A 82 14.79 -2.15 9.29
CA ASN A 82 13.36 -2.39 9.13
C ASN A 82 13.13 -3.51 8.10
N PRO A 83 12.34 -4.54 8.42
CA PRO A 83 12.15 -5.70 7.55
C PRO A 83 11.54 -5.34 6.21
N PHE A 84 10.64 -4.34 6.13
CA PHE A 84 10.07 -3.87 4.86
C PHE A 84 11.13 -3.33 3.89
N ARG A 85 12.24 -2.77 4.41
CA ARG A 85 13.35 -2.27 3.58
C ARG A 85 14.24 -3.39 3.05
N LYS A 86 14.31 -4.51 3.75
CA LYS A 86 15.23 -5.63 3.48
C LYS A 86 14.60 -6.78 2.71
N ASP A 87 13.32 -7.02 2.94
CA ASP A 87 12.61 -8.15 2.35
C ASP A 87 12.43 -7.98 0.83
N LYS A 88 11.84 -8.98 0.17
CA LYS A 88 11.53 -9.01 -1.27
C LYS A 88 10.83 -7.75 -1.77
N VAL A 89 9.99 -7.12 -0.94
CA VAL A 89 9.29 -5.85 -1.27
C VAL A 89 10.28 -4.70 -1.49
N ARG A 90 11.42 -4.70 -0.78
CA ARG A 90 12.48 -3.67 -0.83
C ARG A 90 11.90 -2.25 -0.82
N LEU A 91 11.04 -1.99 0.15
CA LEU A 91 10.34 -0.71 0.26
C LEU A 91 11.35 0.39 0.57
N ARG A 92 11.46 1.40 -0.31
CA ARG A 92 12.43 2.49 -0.15
C ARG A 92 11.78 3.73 0.45
N VAL A 93 10.55 3.99 0.04
CA VAL A 93 9.78 5.19 0.33
C VAL A 93 8.37 4.80 0.79
N ILE A 94 7.74 5.64 1.60
CA ILE A 94 6.31 5.62 1.85
C ILE A 94 5.75 7.02 1.56
N PRO A 95 4.49 7.16 1.12
CA PRO A 95 3.58 6.08 0.77
C PRO A 95 4.05 5.29 -0.44
N THR A 96 3.64 4.04 -0.57
CA THR A 96 3.85 3.23 -1.78
C THR A 96 2.59 2.46 -2.08
N ILE A 97 2.12 2.53 -3.32
CA ILE A 97 1.04 1.67 -3.83
C ILE A 97 1.59 0.74 -4.90
N ALA A 98 1.18 -0.52 -4.83
CA ALA A 98 1.58 -1.55 -5.77
C ALA A 98 0.47 -2.60 -5.92
N ILE A 99 0.60 -3.41 -6.95
CA ILE A 99 -0.12 -4.68 -7.01
C ILE A 99 0.76 -5.73 -6.38
N TRP A 100 0.18 -6.54 -5.50
CA TRP A 100 0.96 -7.53 -4.77
C TRP A 100 1.66 -8.50 -5.73
N ASN A 101 2.93 -8.79 -5.43
CA ASN A 101 3.80 -9.68 -6.21
C ASN A 101 4.14 -9.20 -7.64
N GLU A 102 3.88 -7.93 -7.96
CA GLU A 102 4.26 -7.30 -9.22
C GLU A 102 5.49 -6.37 -9.06
N VAL A 103 6.12 -6.06 -10.20
CA VAL A 103 7.30 -5.18 -10.22
C VAL A 103 6.91 -3.70 -10.18
N ASN A 104 5.77 -3.35 -10.79
CA ASN A 104 5.31 -1.98 -10.91
C ASN A 104 4.74 -1.47 -9.59
N LYS A 105 5.17 -0.27 -9.20
CA LYS A 105 4.73 0.44 -8.00
C LYS A 105 4.90 1.94 -8.16
N LEU A 106 4.07 2.70 -7.46
CA LEU A 106 4.24 4.13 -7.27
C LEU A 106 4.74 4.39 -5.85
N GLU A 107 5.64 5.34 -5.70
CA GLU A 107 6.32 5.66 -4.46
C GLU A 107 6.28 7.17 -4.21
N GLY A 108 6.12 7.56 -2.94
CA GLY A 108 6.13 8.95 -2.49
C GLY A 108 5.10 9.82 -3.21
N VAL A 109 5.55 10.97 -3.69
CA VAL A 109 4.73 11.99 -4.39
C VAL A 109 4.02 11.46 -5.64
N MET A 110 4.45 10.33 -6.22
CA MET A 110 3.75 9.72 -7.35
C MET A 110 2.37 9.20 -6.93
N CYS A 111 2.20 8.81 -5.66
CA CYS A 111 0.90 8.39 -5.11
C CYS A 111 -0.09 9.56 -4.97
N GLU A 112 0.38 10.81 -5.08
CA GLU A 112 -0.47 12.02 -5.07
C GLU A 112 -0.97 12.37 -6.48
N LYS A 113 -0.56 11.65 -7.52
CA LYS A 113 -0.95 11.90 -8.91
C LYS A 113 -2.04 10.92 -9.31
N GLN A 114 -3.28 11.39 -9.32
CA GLN A 114 -4.45 10.59 -9.69
C GLN A 114 -4.22 9.83 -11.00
N GLU A 115 -3.68 10.51 -12.02
CA GLU A 115 -3.41 9.94 -13.34
C GLU A 115 -2.45 8.74 -13.28
N LEU A 116 -1.39 8.83 -12.48
CA LEU A 116 -0.44 7.74 -12.32
C LEU A 116 -1.06 6.59 -11.53
N VAL A 117 -1.80 6.89 -10.47
CA VAL A 117 -2.49 5.87 -9.66
C VAL A 117 -3.51 5.14 -10.52
N SER A 118 -4.34 5.86 -11.28
CA SER A 118 -5.25 5.27 -12.27
C SER A 118 -4.50 4.38 -13.24
N MET A 119 -3.45 4.87 -13.91
CA MET A 119 -2.66 4.05 -14.84
C MET A 119 -2.12 2.78 -14.19
N LEU A 120 -1.54 2.89 -12.98
CA LEU A 120 -1.02 1.72 -12.27
C LEU A 120 -2.12 0.70 -11.99
N LEU A 121 -3.34 1.12 -11.65
CA LEU A 121 -4.39 0.21 -11.21
C LEU A 121 -5.28 -0.29 -12.37
N GLU A 122 -5.40 0.50 -13.44
CA GLU A 122 -6.15 0.19 -14.67
C GLU A 122 -5.34 -0.69 -15.66
N GLU A 123 -3.99 -0.63 -15.65
CA GLU A 123 -3.12 -1.56 -16.39
C GLU A 123 -3.37 -3.05 -16.06
N PHE A 124 -4.24 -3.32 -15.09
CA PHE A 124 -4.59 -4.65 -14.60
C PHE A 124 -5.96 -5.14 -15.05
N GLU A 125 -6.75 -4.32 -15.78
CA GLU A 125 -8.06 -4.69 -16.33
C GLU A 125 -8.00 -5.38 -17.71
N ASP A 126 -6.82 -5.50 -18.32
CA ASP A 126 -6.58 -6.17 -19.61
C ASP A 126 -6.18 -7.66 -19.49
#